data_AF-A0A4V1QV37-F1
#
_entry.id   AF-A0A4V1QV37-F1
#
_cell.length_a   1.000
_cell.length_b   1.000
_cell.length_c   1.000
_cell.angle_alpha   90.00
_cell.angle_beta   90.00
_cell.angle_gamma   90.00
#
_symmetry.space_group_name_H-M   'P 1'
#
loop_
_entity.id
_entity.type
_entity.pdbx_description
1 polymer ?
#
loop_
_entity_poly.entity_id
_entity_poly.type
_entity_poly.pdbx_seq_one_letter_code
_entity_poly.pdbx_strand_id
1 'polypeptide(L)'
;MDLTNIVLEMQERIIKLEKEVAWLNEQISSKSLGIDDFILKREESSDKSEGNKDTVNKVRMRDKTRYLYDDSVYLKNHLVLAIVRDYVNRNSPLTREELMQAFPKRLQGSIGVVVNIEKAKIRGDYNLRFFTDETEILHLCDGEMVVCSQWGIVNIPYFIEQARLLGYKITEIKQKGENK
;
A
#
# COMPACT_ATOMS: atom_id res chain seq x y z
N MET A 1 44.29 26.46 -4.54
CA MET A 1 43.74 25.22 -3.96
C MET A 1 44.61 24.10 -4.43
N ASP A 2 45.19 23.35 -3.49
CA ASP A 2 46.15 22.28 -3.79
C ASP A 2 45.42 21.07 -4.38
N LEU A 3 45.95 20.50 -5.46
CA LEU A 3 45.31 19.39 -6.19
C LEU A 3 45.17 18.16 -5.28
N THR A 4 46.12 17.96 -4.39
CA THR A 4 46.11 16.94 -3.32
C THR A 4 44.94 17.10 -2.38
N ASN A 5 44.58 18.33 -1.97
CA ASN A 5 43.44 18.57 -1.07
C ASN A 5 42.10 18.24 -1.75
N ILE A 6 41.98 18.52 -3.05
CA ILE A 6 40.78 18.17 -3.83
C ILE A 6 40.67 16.65 -3.96
N VAL A 7 41.79 15.96 -4.23
CA VAL A 7 41.83 14.50 -4.32
C VAL A 7 41.48 13.84 -2.98
N LEU A 8 41.97 14.38 -1.86
CA LEU A 8 41.64 13.89 -0.53
C LEU A 8 40.14 14.07 -0.21
N GLU A 9 39.57 15.24 -0.49
CA GLU A 9 38.14 15.50 -0.28
C GLU A 9 37.26 14.57 -1.15
N MET A 10 37.68 14.31 -2.39
CA MET A 10 37.02 13.35 -3.26
C MET A 10 37.10 11.92 -2.70
N GLN A 11 38.25 11.50 -2.17
CA GLN A 11 38.42 10.19 -1.55
C GLN A 11 37.53 10.02 -0.32
N GLU A 12 37.42 11.04 0.53
CA GLU A 12 36.52 11.02 1.70
C GLU A 12 35.05 10.87 1.29
N ARG A 13 34.63 11.58 0.23
CA ARG A 13 33.27 11.46 -0.32
C ARG A 13 33.01 10.07 -0.90
N ILE A 14 33.99 9.49 -1.61
CA ILE A 14 33.89 8.12 -2.16
C ILE A 14 33.73 7.11 -1.01
N ILE A 15 34.56 7.20 0.03
CA ILE A 15 34.47 6.30 1.19
C ILE A 15 33.11 6.41 1.88
N LYS A 16 32.56 7.63 1.99
CA LYS A 16 31.23 7.84 2.57
C LYS A 16 30.13 7.18 1.72
N LEU A 17 30.18 7.35 0.41
CA LEU A 17 29.23 6.73 -0.52
C LEU A 17 29.32 5.21 -0.49
N GLU A 18 30.52 4.64 -0.45
CA GLU A 18 30.72 3.19 -0.37
C GLU A 18 30.10 2.59 0.90
N LYS A 19 30.22 3.28 2.05
CA LYS A 19 29.59 2.86 3.30
C LYS A 19 28.06 2.92 3.22
N GLU A 20 27.51 3.96 2.61
CA GLU A 20 26.07 4.13 2.45
C GLU A 20 25.48 3.06 1.51
N VAL A 21 26.19 2.74 0.42
CA VAL A 21 25.83 1.64 -0.49
C VAL A 21 25.88 0.30 0.23
N ALA A 22 26.91 0.05 1.05
CA ALA A 22 27.01 -1.18 1.84
C ALA A 22 25.83 -1.32 2.82
N TRP A 23 25.48 -0.25 3.53
CA TRP A 23 24.34 -0.23 4.44
C TRP A 23 23.01 -0.48 3.71
N LEU A 24 22.78 0.16 2.55
CA LEU A 24 21.59 -0.08 1.74
C LEU A 24 21.51 -1.53 1.24
N ASN A 25 22.63 -2.10 0.82
CA ASN A 25 22.67 -3.51 0.39
C ASN A 25 22.37 -4.48 1.54
N GLU A 26 22.80 -4.19 2.76
CA GLU A 26 22.47 -4.99 3.95
C GLU A 26 20.96 -4.89 4.29
N GLN A 27 20.37 -3.70 4.19
CA GLN A 27 18.93 -3.50 4.34
C GLN A 27 18.14 -4.23 3.24
N ILE A 28 18.65 -4.26 2.00
CA ILE A 28 18.03 -5.02 0.90
C ILE A 28 18.16 -6.53 1.13
N SER A 29 19.31 -7.02 1.60
CA SER A 29 19.55 -8.43 1.90
C SER A 29 18.64 -8.95 3.02
N SER A 30 18.52 -8.19 4.11
CA SER A 30 17.60 -8.49 5.21
C SER A 30 16.12 -8.41 4.81
N LYS A 31 15.78 -7.57 3.82
CA LYS A 31 14.44 -7.50 3.22
C LYS A 31 14.19 -8.59 2.17
N SER A 32 15.23 -9.09 1.50
CA SER A 32 15.19 -10.22 0.54
C SER A 32 14.77 -11.50 1.24
N LEU A 33 15.27 -11.77 2.45
CA LEU A 33 14.87 -12.93 3.25
C LEU A 33 13.37 -12.97 3.59
N GLY A 34 12.65 -11.83 3.51
CA GLY A 34 11.19 -11.76 3.64
C GLY A 34 10.42 -11.86 2.31
N ILE A 35 11.09 -11.74 1.17
CA ILE A 35 10.54 -11.80 -0.19
C ILE A 35 10.72 -13.20 -0.80
N ASP A 36 11.80 -13.90 -0.45
CA ASP A 36 12.12 -15.22 -1.01
C ASP A 36 11.09 -16.29 -0.61
N ASP A 37 10.53 -16.22 0.61
CA ASP A 37 9.41 -17.07 1.06
C ASP A 37 8.11 -16.80 0.26
N PHE A 38 7.99 -15.61 -0.34
CA PHE A 38 6.84 -15.22 -1.16
C PHE A 38 7.04 -15.57 -2.65
N ILE A 39 8.27 -15.52 -3.18
CA ILE A 39 8.58 -15.86 -4.58
C ILE A 39 8.58 -17.38 -4.80
N LEU A 40 9.09 -18.19 -3.86
CA LEU A 40 9.02 -19.66 -3.97
C LEU A 40 7.58 -20.18 -4.14
N LYS A 41 6.58 -19.43 -3.65
CA LYS A 41 5.15 -19.77 -3.75
C LYS A 41 4.52 -19.39 -5.09
N ARG A 42 5.20 -18.60 -5.92
CA ARG A 42 4.71 -18.06 -7.19
C ARG A 42 5.24 -18.82 -8.40
N GLU A 43 6.45 -19.35 -8.34
CA GLU A 43 7.04 -20.13 -9.44
C GLU A 43 6.37 -21.51 -9.65
N GLU A 44 5.73 -22.09 -8.63
CA GLU A 44 4.90 -23.30 -8.82
C GLU A 44 3.61 -23.08 -9.64
N SER A 45 3.28 -21.84 -10.02
CA SER A 45 1.98 -21.53 -10.66
C SER A 45 2.04 -21.09 -12.12
N SER A 46 3.21 -21.16 -12.76
CA SER A 46 3.37 -20.85 -14.18
C SER A 46 4.34 -21.81 -14.86
N ASP A 47 3.92 -23.05 -15.10
CA ASP A 47 4.35 -23.76 -16.29
C ASP A 47 3.24 -24.67 -16.81
N LYS A 48 2.85 -24.45 -18.07
CA LYS A 48 2.00 -25.35 -18.84
C LYS A 48 2.89 -26.14 -19.78
N SER A 49 3.08 -27.42 -19.49
CA SER A 49 3.23 -28.46 -20.51
C SER A 49 2.99 -29.85 -19.89
N GLU A 50 1.94 -30.48 -20.40
CA GLU A 50 1.63 -31.91 -20.45
C GLU A 50 2.14 -32.88 -19.38
N GLY A 51 1.18 -33.47 -18.66
CA GLY A 51 1.33 -34.83 -18.16
C GLY A 51 0.86 -35.07 -16.74
N ASN A 52 -0.31 -35.72 -16.64
CA ASN A 52 -0.77 -36.55 -15.54
C ASN A 52 -1.49 -35.90 -14.33
N LYS A 53 -2.61 -36.54 -13.98
CA LYS A 53 -3.58 -36.18 -12.93
C LYS A 53 -2.96 -36.32 -11.53
N ASP A 54 -3.58 -35.60 -10.59
CA ASP A 54 -3.47 -35.71 -9.12
C ASP A 54 -2.51 -34.74 -8.42
N THR A 55 -2.88 -33.46 -8.26
CA THR A 55 -2.36 -32.60 -7.19
C THR A 55 -3.40 -31.58 -6.67
N VAL A 56 -3.92 -31.90 -5.47
CA VAL A 56 -4.45 -31.04 -4.41
C VAL A 56 -4.85 -29.59 -4.77
N ASN A 57 -6.16 -29.33 -4.81
CA ASN A 57 -6.76 -27.99 -4.75
C ASN A 57 -6.31 -27.26 -3.46
N LYS A 58 -5.22 -26.48 -3.54
CA LYS A 58 -4.84 -25.54 -2.47
C LYS A 58 -5.82 -24.38 -2.49
N VAL A 59 -6.93 -24.51 -1.75
CA VAL A 59 -7.91 -23.43 -1.53
C VAL A 59 -7.15 -22.21 -1.02
N ARG A 60 -7.03 -21.16 -1.85
CA ARG A 60 -6.45 -19.88 -1.43
C ARG A 60 -7.40 -19.27 -0.40
N MET A 61 -7.10 -19.47 0.89
CA MET A 61 -7.87 -18.88 1.97
C MET A 61 -7.87 -17.36 1.81
N ARG A 62 -9.07 -16.78 1.74
CA ARG A 62 -9.25 -15.33 1.67
C ARG A 62 -8.70 -14.71 2.95
N ASP A 63 -7.84 -13.72 2.81
CA ASP A 63 -7.32 -12.99 3.94
C ASP A 63 -8.46 -12.22 4.65
N LYS A 64 -8.57 -12.43 5.96
CA LYS A 64 -9.59 -11.85 6.84
C LYS A 64 -8.98 -10.90 7.88
N THR A 65 -7.75 -10.40 7.66
CA THR A 65 -7.14 -9.40 8.55
C THR A 65 -8.08 -8.22 8.78
N ARG A 66 -8.19 -7.83 10.05
CA ARG A 66 -9.01 -6.72 10.55
C ARG A 66 -8.14 -5.71 11.27
N TYR A 67 -8.59 -4.47 11.30
CA TYR A 67 -7.88 -3.36 11.91
C TYR A 67 -8.78 -2.60 12.86
N LEU A 68 -8.24 -2.22 14.01
CA LEU A 68 -8.87 -1.31 14.96
C LEU A 68 -8.44 0.11 14.60
N TYR A 69 -9.43 0.97 14.40
CA TYR A 69 -9.29 2.40 14.21
C TYR A 69 -10.46 3.11 14.89
N ASP A 70 -10.18 4.12 15.73
CA ASP A 70 -11.20 4.91 16.44
C ASP A 70 -12.28 4.04 17.12
N ASP A 71 -11.82 3.12 17.97
CA ASP A 71 -12.62 2.13 18.70
C ASP A 71 -13.52 1.21 17.83
N SER A 72 -13.33 1.23 16.51
CA SER A 72 -14.12 0.49 15.54
C SER A 72 -13.27 -0.50 14.75
N VAL A 73 -13.84 -1.66 14.44
CA VAL A 73 -13.16 -2.75 13.74
C VAL A 73 -13.51 -2.74 12.26
N TYR A 74 -12.49 -2.58 11.41
CA TYR A 74 -12.64 -2.48 9.97
C TYR A 74 -11.97 -3.64 9.22
N LEU A 75 -12.56 -4.02 8.09
CA LEU A 75 -11.85 -4.73 7.02
C LEU A 75 -10.96 -3.74 6.26
N LYS A 76 -9.96 -4.24 5.52
CA LYS A 76 -8.98 -3.41 4.79
C LYS A 76 -9.58 -2.26 3.98
N ASN A 77 -10.58 -2.56 3.16
CA ASN A 77 -11.19 -1.58 2.27
C ASN A 77 -11.95 -0.50 3.04
N HIS A 78 -12.71 -0.90 4.08
CA HIS A 78 -13.46 0.04 4.92
C HIS A 78 -12.54 0.83 5.84
N LEU A 79 -11.40 0.29 6.25
CA LEU A 79 -10.37 1.02 6.98
C LEU A 79 -9.86 2.19 6.14
N VAL A 80 -9.52 1.92 4.87
CA VAL A 80 -9.07 2.95 3.92
C VAL A 80 -10.14 4.02 3.75
N LEU A 81 -11.40 3.62 3.53
CA LEU A 81 -12.52 4.54 3.39
C LEU A 81 -12.71 5.41 4.63
N ALA A 82 -12.70 4.82 5.82
CA ALA A 82 -12.87 5.52 7.10
C ALA A 82 -11.78 6.57 7.30
N ILE A 83 -10.50 6.20 7.10
CA ILE A 83 -9.37 7.10 7.28
C ILE A 83 -9.38 8.24 6.26
N VAL A 84 -9.66 7.92 4.99
CA VAL A 84 -9.68 8.95 3.94
C VAL A 84 -10.84 9.94 4.17
N ARG A 85 -12.03 9.46 4.56
CA ARG A 85 -13.15 10.36 4.93
C ARG A 85 -12.81 11.25 6.10
N ASP A 86 -12.26 10.66 7.15
CA ASP A 86 -11.89 11.41 8.34
C ASP A 86 -10.79 12.45 8.02
N TYR A 87 -9.84 12.13 7.14
CA TYR A 87 -8.86 13.09 6.64
C TYR A 87 -9.52 14.26 5.91
N VAL A 88 -10.48 13.99 5.01
CA VAL A 88 -11.25 15.04 4.32
C VAL A 88 -11.99 15.93 5.32
N ASN A 89 -12.66 15.31 6.31
CA ASN A 89 -13.44 16.04 7.30
C ASN A 89 -12.56 16.93 8.21
N ARG A 90 -11.39 16.44 8.63
CA ARG A 90 -10.47 17.17 9.51
C ARG A 90 -9.73 18.31 8.81
N ASN A 91 -9.58 18.24 7.49
CA ASN A 91 -8.79 19.20 6.71
C ASN A 91 -9.66 20.02 5.74
N SER A 92 -10.97 20.12 5.99
CA SER A 92 -11.86 20.91 5.15
C SER A 92 -11.64 22.43 5.36
N PRO A 93 -11.63 23.26 4.28
CA PRO A 93 -11.75 22.89 2.87
C PRO A 93 -10.48 22.23 2.33
N LEU A 94 -10.64 21.11 1.62
CA LEU A 94 -9.55 20.33 1.04
C LEU A 94 -9.74 20.21 -0.46
N THR A 95 -8.66 20.37 -1.23
CA THR A 95 -8.64 20.16 -2.69
C THR A 95 -8.30 18.72 -3.06
N ARG A 96 -8.69 18.31 -4.28
CA ARG A 96 -8.32 16.99 -4.83
C ARG A 96 -6.81 16.78 -4.88
N GLU A 97 -6.04 17.82 -5.19
CA GLU A 97 -4.58 17.75 -5.29
C GLU A 97 -3.95 17.49 -3.92
N GLU A 98 -4.38 18.22 -2.88
CA GLU A 98 -3.92 18.01 -1.50
C GLU A 98 -4.27 16.61 -0.99
N LEU A 99 -5.47 16.11 -1.30
CA LEU A 99 -5.86 14.75 -0.94
C LEU A 99 -4.98 13.71 -1.64
N MET A 100 -4.65 13.90 -2.91
CA MET A 100 -3.77 13.01 -3.67
C MET A 100 -2.31 13.08 -3.21
N GLN A 101 -1.87 14.21 -2.66
CA GLN A 101 -0.56 14.34 -2.01
C GLN A 101 -0.52 13.60 -0.67
N ALA A 102 -1.58 13.71 0.13
CA ALA A 102 -1.71 12.98 1.39
C ALA A 102 -1.81 11.46 1.20
N PHE A 103 -2.49 11.03 0.13
CA PHE A 103 -2.63 9.62 -0.24
C PHE A 103 -2.15 9.33 -1.67
N PRO A 104 -0.84 9.25 -1.89
CA PRO A 104 -0.28 9.06 -3.21
C PRO A 104 -0.74 7.76 -3.88
N LYS A 105 -0.93 7.82 -5.21
CA LYS A 105 -1.37 6.69 -6.04
C LYS A 105 -0.59 5.39 -5.79
N ARG A 106 0.73 5.50 -5.58
CA ARG A 106 1.66 4.37 -5.35
C ARG A 106 1.26 3.45 -4.18
N LEU A 107 0.50 3.96 -3.21
CA LEU A 107 0.07 3.17 -2.04
C LEU A 107 -0.83 2.00 -2.44
N GLN A 108 -1.69 2.21 -3.44
CA GLN A 108 -2.60 1.18 -3.93
C GLN A 108 -2.00 0.47 -5.16
N GLY A 109 -1.38 1.22 -6.08
CA GLY A 109 -0.83 0.74 -7.34
C GLY A 109 -1.44 1.44 -8.56
N SER A 110 -1.89 0.65 -9.55
CA SER A 110 -2.34 1.18 -10.84
C SER A 110 -3.67 1.95 -10.77
N ILE A 111 -4.55 1.61 -9.83
CA ILE A 111 -5.86 2.25 -9.66
C ILE A 111 -5.71 3.55 -8.87
N GLY A 112 -4.93 3.52 -7.79
CA GLY A 112 -4.77 4.64 -6.85
C GLY A 112 -5.69 4.54 -5.64
N VAL A 113 -5.41 5.35 -4.61
CA VAL A 113 -6.20 5.38 -3.37
C VAL A 113 -7.53 6.09 -3.60
N VAL A 114 -7.45 7.27 -4.21
CA VAL A 114 -8.60 8.10 -4.58
C VAL A 114 -8.49 8.49 -6.05
N VAL A 115 -9.65 8.63 -6.70
CA VAL A 115 -9.75 9.03 -8.11
C VAL A 115 -10.90 10.00 -8.27
N ASN A 116 -10.75 10.99 -9.13
CA ASN A 116 -11.85 11.90 -9.49
C ASN A 116 -13.02 11.11 -10.09
N ILE A 117 -14.24 11.43 -9.64
CA ILE A 117 -15.43 10.63 -9.98
C ILE A 117 -15.68 10.56 -11.49
N GLU A 118 -15.44 11.64 -12.24
CA GLU A 118 -15.64 11.69 -13.69
C GLU A 118 -14.66 10.74 -14.39
N LYS A 119 -13.39 10.76 -13.97
CA LYS A 119 -12.36 9.83 -14.47
C LYS A 119 -12.66 8.38 -14.09
N ALA A 120 -13.21 8.15 -12.90
CA ALA A 120 -13.55 6.82 -12.41
C ALA A 120 -14.72 6.20 -13.20
N LYS A 121 -15.76 6.99 -13.51
CA LYS A 121 -16.95 6.58 -14.27
C LYS A 121 -16.65 6.11 -15.70
N ILE A 122 -15.54 6.55 -16.31
CA ILE A 122 -15.10 6.10 -17.65
C ILE A 122 -14.70 4.62 -17.66
N ARG A 123 -14.35 4.07 -16.49
CA ARG A 123 -13.90 2.68 -16.38
C ARG A 123 -15.08 1.71 -16.43
N GLY A 124 -14.95 0.64 -17.21
CA GLY A 124 -15.94 -0.44 -17.24
C GLY A 124 -16.11 -1.21 -15.93
N ASP A 125 -15.18 -1.06 -14.98
CA ASP A 125 -15.19 -1.71 -13.67
C ASP A 125 -15.46 -0.77 -12.49
N TYR A 126 -16.03 0.42 -12.75
CA TYR A 126 -16.26 1.49 -11.75
C TYR A 126 -16.89 0.97 -10.43
N ASN A 127 -18.08 0.38 -10.49
CA ASN A 127 -18.81 -0.09 -9.29
C ASN A 127 -18.11 -1.24 -8.55
N LEU A 128 -17.15 -1.93 -9.19
CA LEU A 128 -16.38 -3.02 -8.56
C LEU A 128 -15.10 -2.51 -7.88
N ARG A 129 -14.53 -1.41 -8.40
CA ARG A 129 -13.23 -0.90 -7.97
C ARG A 129 -13.32 0.22 -6.94
N PHE A 130 -14.46 0.87 -6.83
CA PHE A 130 -14.62 2.03 -5.96
C PHE A 130 -15.82 1.88 -5.04
N PHE A 131 -15.80 2.63 -3.95
CA PHE A 131 -16.99 2.92 -3.14
C PHE A 131 -17.80 3.99 -3.87
N THR A 132 -19.00 3.64 -4.29
CA THR A 132 -19.83 4.45 -5.21
C THR A 132 -21.16 4.86 -4.63
N ASP A 133 -21.50 4.39 -3.43
CA ASP A 133 -22.73 4.79 -2.76
C ASP A 133 -22.65 6.28 -2.41
N GLU A 134 -23.78 6.99 -2.47
CA GLU A 134 -23.81 8.46 -2.32
C GLU A 134 -23.20 8.94 -0.99
N THR A 135 -23.44 8.18 0.08
CA THR A 135 -22.87 8.46 1.42
C THR A 135 -21.36 8.21 1.50
N GLU A 136 -20.77 7.65 0.45
CA GLU A 136 -19.38 7.24 0.40
C GLU A 136 -18.50 8.09 -0.50
N ILE A 137 -19.11 8.85 -1.40
CA ILE A 137 -18.44 9.81 -2.25
C ILE A 137 -17.84 10.92 -1.38
N LEU A 138 -16.58 11.25 -1.65
CA LEU A 138 -15.88 12.34 -0.98
C LEU A 138 -16.21 13.64 -1.69
N HIS A 139 -16.74 14.60 -0.95
CA HIS A 139 -17.05 15.93 -1.44
C HIS A 139 -15.95 16.89 -1.00
N LEU A 140 -15.21 17.43 -1.97
CA LEU A 140 -14.11 18.37 -1.77
C LEU A 140 -14.48 19.74 -2.33
N CYS A 141 -13.68 20.77 -2.05
CA CYS A 141 -13.99 22.14 -2.46
C CYS A 141 -13.93 22.34 -3.99
N ASP A 142 -13.18 21.50 -4.71
CA ASP A 142 -12.98 21.59 -6.16
C ASP A 142 -13.52 20.36 -6.93
N GLY A 143 -14.35 19.54 -6.27
CA GLY A 143 -15.09 18.45 -6.92
C GLY A 143 -15.19 17.17 -6.08
N GLU A 144 -15.62 16.09 -6.73
CA GLU A 144 -15.86 14.80 -6.08
C GLU A 144 -14.77 13.78 -6.37
N MET A 145 -14.50 12.95 -5.37
CA MET A 145 -13.54 11.85 -5.44
C MET A 145 -14.17 10.57 -4.90
N VAL A 146 -13.74 9.43 -5.44
CA VAL A 146 -14.11 8.09 -4.97
C VAL A 146 -12.89 7.33 -4.45
N VAL A 147 -13.10 6.48 -3.45
CA VAL A 147 -12.06 5.67 -2.82
C VAL A 147 -12.01 4.28 -3.44
N CYS A 148 -10.80 3.76 -3.70
CA CYS A 148 -10.62 2.39 -4.19
C CYS A 148 -10.98 1.36 -3.11
N SER A 149 -11.82 0.38 -3.48
CA SER A 149 -12.31 -0.67 -2.58
C SER A 149 -11.43 -1.93 -2.57
N GLN A 150 -10.40 -2.01 -3.44
CA GLN A 150 -9.62 -3.23 -3.66
C GLN A 150 -8.23 -3.13 -3.03
N TRP A 151 -8.06 -3.85 -1.91
CA TRP A 151 -6.85 -3.85 -1.10
C TRP A 151 -6.43 -5.28 -0.75
N GLY A 152 -5.21 -5.65 -1.16
CA GLY A 152 -4.57 -6.93 -0.91
C GLY A 152 -3.62 -6.88 0.28
N ILE A 153 -3.08 -8.04 0.66
CA ILE A 153 -2.04 -8.15 1.71
C ILE A 153 -0.77 -7.36 1.38
N VAL A 154 -0.49 -7.19 0.08
CA VAL A 154 0.74 -6.54 -0.39
C VAL A 154 0.65 -5.01 -0.27
N ASN A 155 -0.50 -4.42 -0.57
CA ASN A 155 -0.62 -2.95 -0.66
C ASN A 155 -1.19 -2.27 0.58
N ILE A 156 -2.00 -2.98 1.38
CA ILE A 156 -2.56 -2.39 2.61
C ILE A 156 -1.50 -1.92 3.62
N PRO A 157 -0.32 -2.57 3.80
CA PRO A 157 0.68 -2.08 4.75
C PRO A 157 1.21 -0.70 4.38
N TYR A 158 1.40 -0.41 3.08
CA TYR A 158 1.86 0.90 2.63
C TYR A 158 0.86 2.01 2.97
N PHE A 159 -0.44 1.74 2.82
CA PHE A 159 -1.46 2.69 3.22
C PHE A 159 -1.47 2.92 4.73
N ILE A 160 -1.35 1.85 5.53
CA ILE A 160 -1.32 1.95 7.00
C ILE A 160 -0.12 2.77 7.46
N GLU A 161 1.06 2.54 6.90
CA GLU A 161 2.25 3.34 7.18
C GLU A 161 2.02 4.82 6.84
N GLN A 162 1.45 5.12 5.67
CA GLN A 162 1.10 6.49 5.31
C GLN A 162 0.11 7.11 6.32
N ALA A 163 -0.93 6.37 6.70
CA ALA A 163 -1.91 6.87 7.66
C ALA A 163 -1.26 7.14 9.04
N ARG A 164 -0.32 6.30 9.48
CA ARG A 164 0.43 6.55 10.72
C ARG A 164 1.26 7.83 10.64
N LEU A 165 1.89 8.11 9.50
CA LEU A 165 2.59 9.39 9.26
C LEU A 165 1.66 10.60 9.33
N LEU A 166 0.39 10.42 8.93
CA LEU A 166 -0.67 11.43 9.05
C LEU A 166 -1.29 11.50 10.46
N GLY A 167 -0.78 10.73 11.43
CA GLY A 167 -1.22 10.77 12.83
C GLY A 167 -2.31 9.78 13.22
N TYR A 168 -2.68 8.84 12.34
CA TYR A 168 -3.69 7.83 12.64
C TYR A 168 -3.12 6.67 13.47
N LYS A 169 -3.84 6.28 14.53
CA LYS A 169 -3.51 5.12 15.35
C LYS A 169 -4.29 3.90 14.84
N ILE A 170 -3.57 2.95 14.23
CA ILE A 170 -4.16 1.76 13.61
C ILE A 170 -3.47 0.51 14.15
N THR A 171 -4.28 -0.41 14.68
CA THR A 171 -3.79 -1.67 15.24
C THR A 171 -4.36 -2.84 14.46
N GLU A 172 -3.50 -3.76 14.02
CA GLU A 172 -3.94 -5.00 13.39
C GLU A 172 -4.44 -5.99 14.46
N ILE A 173 -5.63 -6.56 14.24
CA ILE A 173 -6.23 -7.54 15.13
C ILE A 173 -5.78 -8.92 14.68
N LYS A 174 -4.81 -9.49 15.40
CA LYS A 174 -4.43 -10.90 15.21
C LYS A 174 -5.55 -11.78 15.78
N GLN A 175 -6.22 -12.54 14.92
CA GLN A 175 -7.11 -13.59 15.40
C GLN A 175 -6.23 -14.64 16.11
N LYS A 176 -6.40 -14.80 17.43
CA LYS A 176 -5.93 -16.01 18.11
C LYS A 176 -6.68 -17.16 17.44
N GLY A 177 -5.95 -18.04 16.75
CA GLY A 177 -6.52 -19.28 16.28
C GLY A 177 -7.12 -20.01 17.47
N GLU A 178 -8.43 -20.22 17.46
CA GLU A 178 -9.06 -21.21 18.31
C GLU A 178 -8.52 -22.57 17.85
N ASN A 179 -7.47 -23.06 18.51
CA ASN A 179 -7.13 -24.47 18.48
C ASN A 179 -8.30 -25.19 19.15
N LYS A 180 -9.16 -25.78 18.33
CA LYS A 180 -10.16 -26.76 18.75
C LYS A 180 -9.66 -28.15 18.43
#